data_AF-A0A7Y9FGD8-F1
#
_entry.id   AF-A0A7Y9FGD8-F1
#
_cell.length_a   1.000
_cell.length_b   1.000
_cell.length_c   1.000
_cell.angle_alpha   90.00
_cell.angle_beta   90.00
_cell.angle_gamma   90.00
#
_symmetry.space_group_name_H-M   'P 1'
#
loop_
_entity.id
_entity.type
_entity.pdbx_description
1 polymer ?
#
loop_
_entity_poly.entity_id
_entity_poly.type
_entity_poly.pdbx_seq_one_letter_code
_entity_poly.pdbx_strand_id
1 'polypeptide(L)'
;MTWRTVDVGWADYDLFHGPAGLVLAGAARAADTAVVAPAARHLAGACDAALSGLRAGTDVDPRSAFNVGRVNTGVGHGAAGVASALRHAAETLDDGQQYLPALRRVCAWLLEQAYLTDDGLVTWPPVGRDGAPATGHADRRQAWCYGTPGVAWALLEAGRVLHDPDLRTLGTEAMASFCRVFDPDLHLEAHGSAEGLAVCHGAAGTLAVADAFARHADLDAAAVLRASLLAHLARHADDVRAVAATDMTTLTGASGVVATMLVAQGAARDHLPQLTLR
;
A
#
# COMPACT_ATOMS: atom_id res chain seq x y z
N MET A 1 7.64 -20.53 12.59
CA MET A 1 6.56 -20.66 11.59
C MET A 1 7.21 -20.93 10.25
N THR A 2 6.60 -21.77 9.42
CA THR A 2 7.09 -22.07 8.06
C THR A 2 6.04 -21.55 7.09
N TRP A 3 6.38 -20.51 6.33
CA TRP A 3 5.53 -19.99 5.27
C TRP A 3 5.63 -20.90 4.03
N ARG A 4 4.52 -21.06 3.32
CA ARG A 4 4.47 -21.86 2.10
C ARG A 4 5.18 -21.14 0.96
N THR A 5 5.73 -21.92 0.03
CA THR A 5 6.30 -21.42 -1.24
C THR A 5 5.52 -21.92 -2.46
N VAL A 6 4.50 -22.75 -2.24
CA VAL A 6 3.59 -23.31 -3.25
C VAL A 6 2.16 -23.25 -2.71
N ASP A 7 1.19 -23.01 -3.57
CA ASP A 7 -0.22 -22.83 -3.18
C ASP A 7 -0.37 -21.85 -2.00
N VAL A 8 0.24 -20.67 -2.16
CA VAL A 8 0.39 -19.66 -1.10
C VAL A 8 -0.94 -18.95 -0.83
N GLY A 9 -1.21 -18.64 0.43
CA GLY A 9 -2.29 -17.77 0.86
C GLY A 9 -1.76 -16.45 1.42
N TRP A 10 -2.66 -15.59 1.89
CA TRP A 10 -2.30 -14.27 2.44
C TRP A 10 -1.25 -14.35 3.56
N ALA A 11 -1.42 -15.30 4.48
CA ALA A 11 -0.51 -15.52 5.61
C ALA A 11 0.94 -15.88 5.19
N ASP A 12 1.17 -16.23 3.93
CA ASP A 12 2.48 -16.63 3.44
C ASP A 12 3.33 -15.46 2.92
N TYR A 13 2.73 -14.29 2.64
CA TYR A 13 3.51 -13.16 2.12
C TYR A 13 2.97 -11.76 2.43
N ASP A 14 1.69 -11.59 2.73
CA ASP A 14 1.06 -10.28 2.70
C ASP A 14 1.38 -9.37 3.89
N LEU A 15 0.84 -8.15 3.84
CA LEU A 15 1.02 -7.15 4.88
C LEU A 15 0.16 -7.42 6.13
N PHE A 16 -1.07 -7.90 5.95
CA PHE A 16 -2.05 -7.98 7.05
C PHE A 16 -1.92 -9.25 7.90
N HIS A 17 -1.57 -10.36 7.29
CA HIS A 17 -1.55 -11.69 7.88
C HIS A 17 -0.15 -12.33 7.81
N GLY A 18 0.71 -11.83 6.93
CA GLY A 18 1.93 -12.47 6.51
C GLY A 18 3.23 -11.79 6.95
N PRO A 19 4.36 -12.31 6.45
CA PRO A 19 5.69 -11.84 6.78
C PRO A 19 5.98 -10.40 6.34
N ALA A 20 5.30 -9.82 5.36
CA ALA A 20 5.53 -8.41 5.01
C ALA A 20 5.11 -7.48 6.17
N GLY A 21 4.00 -7.80 6.85
CA GLY A 21 3.59 -7.13 8.07
C GLY A 21 4.61 -7.29 9.19
N LEU A 22 5.16 -8.49 9.38
CA LEU A 22 6.17 -8.76 10.39
C LEU A 22 7.45 -7.93 10.16
N VAL A 23 7.91 -7.84 8.90
CA VAL A 23 9.09 -7.06 8.54
C VAL A 23 8.88 -5.57 8.83
N LEU A 24 7.71 -5.04 8.47
CA LEU A 24 7.39 -3.62 8.71
C LEU A 24 7.09 -3.31 10.17
N ALA A 25 6.53 -4.23 10.94
CA ALA A 25 6.36 -4.07 12.39
C ALA A 25 7.71 -4.03 13.12
N GLY A 26 8.69 -4.79 12.62
CA GLY A 26 10.08 -4.74 13.06
C GLY A 26 10.75 -3.37 12.90
N ALA A 27 10.22 -2.50 12.04
CA ALA A 27 10.66 -1.11 11.88
C ALA A 27 10.36 -0.22 13.09
N ALA A 28 9.18 -0.43 13.68
CA ALA A 28 8.59 0.52 14.63
C ALA A 28 9.21 0.41 16.04
N ARG A 29 10.03 -0.61 16.27
CA ARG A 29 10.70 -0.91 17.54
C ARG A 29 12.07 -1.47 17.17
N ALA A 30 13.12 -1.25 17.95
CA ALA A 30 14.41 -1.94 17.78
C ALA A 30 14.22 -3.46 17.98
N ALA A 31 13.68 -4.13 16.96
CA ALA A 31 13.15 -5.47 17.03
C ALA A 31 14.29 -6.47 16.94
N ASP A 32 14.05 -7.65 17.50
CA ASP A 32 14.97 -8.77 17.38
C ASP A 32 15.08 -9.18 15.90
N THR A 33 16.21 -8.86 15.28
CA THR A 33 16.51 -9.19 13.89
C THR A 33 16.41 -10.70 13.61
N ALA A 34 16.50 -11.53 14.66
CA ALA A 34 16.28 -12.97 14.56
C ALA A 34 14.86 -13.36 14.10
N VAL A 35 13.87 -12.51 14.33
CA VAL A 35 12.47 -12.74 13.89
C VAL A 35 12.23 -12.13 12.49
N VAL A 36 12.82 -10.97 12.21
CA VAL A 36 12.58 -10.21 10.97
C VAL A 36 13.36 -10.77 9.78
N ALA A 37 14.63 -11.15 9.98
CA ALA A 37 15.48 -11.62 8.89
C ALA A 37 14.96 -12.90 8.18
N PRO A 38 14.43 -13.93 8.89
CA PRO A 38 13.78 -15.06 8.24
C PRO A 38 12.58 -14.66 7.36
N ALA A 39 11.76 -13.71 7.81
CA ALA A 39 10.62 -13.19 7.05
C ALA A 39 11.07 -12.47 5.78
N ALA A 40 12.08 -11.60 5.88
CA ALA A 40 12.64 -10.90 4.72
C ALA A 40 13.25 -11.86 3.69
N ARG A 41 13.98 -12.89 4.15
CA ARG A 41 14.53 -13.94 3.27
C ARG A 41 13.45 -14.74 2.57
N HIS A 42 12.38 -15.09 3.28
CA HIS A 42 11.21 -15.76 2.70
C HIS A 42 10.58 -14.93 1.58
N LEU A 43 10.29 -13.66 1.85
CA LEU A 43 9.73 -12.74 0.85
C LEU A 43 10.64 -12.57 -0.37
N ALA A 44 11.95 -12.48 -0.15
CA ALA A 44 12.91 -12.37 -1.25
C ALA A 44 12.95 -13.64 -2.11
N GLY A 45 12.81 -14.81 -1.49
CA GLY A 45 12.70 -16.09 -2.19
C GLY A 45 11.39 -16.24 -2.98
N ALA A 46 10.29 -15.64 -2.51
CA ALA A 46 9.01 -15.63 -3.21
C ALA A 46 9.00 -14.75 -4.48
N CYS A 47 9.94 -13.80 -4.58
CA CYS A 47 10.09 -12.89 -5.72
C CYS A 47 11.01 -13.46 -6.79
N ASP A 48 10.64 -14.62 -7.37
CA ASP A 48 11.30 -15.12 -8.59
C ASP A 48 10.97 -14.23 -9.81
N ALA A 49 11.44 -14.60 -11.00
CA ALA A 49 11.22 -13.79 -12.21
C ALA A 49 9.74 -13.65 -12.61
N ALA A 50 8.88 -14.58 -12.19
CA ALA A 50 7.46 -14.60 -12.51
C ALA A 50 6.56 -14.22 -11.31
N LEU A 51 7.17 -13.85 -10.17
CA LEU A 51 6.53 -13.72 -8.87
C LEU A 51 5.64 -14.92 -8.51
N SER A 52 6.08 -16.13 -8.83
CA SER A 52 5.30 -17.35 -8.63
C SER A 52 4.95 -17.59 -7.15
N GLY A 53 5.86 -17.20 -6.24
CA GLY A 53 5.66 -17.25 -4.79
C GLY A 53 4.68 -16.22 -4.24
N LEU A 54 4.17 -15.31 -5.08
CA LEU A 54 3.11 -14.35 -4.74
C LEU A 54 1.80 -14.63 -5.49
N ARG A 55 1.74 -15.71 -6.28
CA ARG A 55 0.54 -16.10 -7.03
C ARG A 55 -0.41 -16.83 -6.08
N ALA A 56 -1.54 -16.21 -5.76
CA ALA A 56 -2.42 -16.73 -4.73
C ALA A 56 -2.96 -18.12 -5.11
N GLY A 57 -2.94 -19.02 -4.14
CA GLY A 57 -3.51 -20.35 -4.21
C GLY A 57 -5.03 -20.36 -4.11
N THR A 58 -5.58 -21.52 -3.79
CA THR A 58 -7.05 -21.70 -3.69
C THR A 58 -7.62 -21.35 -2.33
N ASP A 59 -6.78 -21.26 -1.30
CA ASP A 59 -7.15 -20.92 0.08
C ASP A 59 -7.23 -19.39 0.27
N VAL A 60 -8.21 -18.76 -0.38
CA VAL A 60 -8.52 -17.33 -0.25
C VAL A 60 -9.99 -17.11 0.07
N ASP A 61 -10.31 -16.04 0.81
CA ASP A 61 -11.70 -15.64 1.09
C ASP A 61 -12.50 -15.56 -0.24
N PRO A 62 -13.74 -16.10 -0.31
CA PRO A 62 -14.53 -16.09 -1.54
C PRO A 62 -14.73 -14.69 -2.16
N ARG A 63 -14.78 -13.64 -1.36
CA ARG A 63 -14.86 -12.23 -1.84
C ARG A 63 -13.58 -11.77 -2.54
N SER A 64 -12.48 -12.49 -2.32
CA SER A 64 -11.17 -12.27 -2.92
C SER A 64 -10.81 -13.34 -3.97
N ALA A 65 -11.76 -14.19 -4.39
CA ALA A 65 -11.51 -15.29 -5.32
C ALA A 65 -10.94 -14.86 -6.69
N PHE A 66 -11.11 -13.58 -7.09
CA PHE A 66 -10.47 -13.02 -8.28
C PHE A 66 -8.93 -13.00 -8.23
N ASN A 67 -8.34 -13.25 -7.05
CA ASN A 67 -6.91 -13.41 -6.84
C ASN A 67 -6.41 -14.83 -7.13
N VAL A 68 -7.28 -15.84 -7.13
CA VAL A 68 -6.87 -17.24 -7.30
C VAL A 68 -6.10 -17.39 -8.60
N GLY A 69 -4.90 -17.94 -8.50
CA GLY A 69 -3.99 -18.13 -9.61
C GLY A 69 -3.42 -16.84 -10.18
N ARG A 70 -3.53 -15.69 -9.51
CA ARG A 70 -3.00 -14.37 -9.95
C ARG A 70 -2.14 -13.71 -8.88
N VAL A 71 -1.34 -12.73 -9.27
CA VAL A 71 -0.54 -11.91 -8.34
C VAL A 71 -1.29 -10.62 -8.05
N ASN A 72 -1.49 -10.33 -6.77
CA ASN A 72 -2.13 -9.11 -6.30
C ASN A 72 -1.19 -7.91 -6.43
N THR A 73 -1.67 -6.75 -6.88
CA THR A 73 -0.82 -5.54 -7.04
C THR A 73 -0.73 -4.69 -5.78
N GLY A 74 -1.74 -4.77 -4.90
CA GLY A 74 -1.97 -3.85 -3.81
C GLY A 74 -0.96 -3.92 -2.67
N VAL A 75 -1.07 -2.97 -1.75
CA VAL A 75 -0.24 -2.88 -0.55
C VAL A 75 -0.70 -3.88 0.51
N GLY A 76 -2.01 -4.03 0.71
CA GLY A 76 -2.54 -4.89 1.77
C GLY A 76 -2.24 -6.37 1.54
N HIS A 77 -2.46 -6.83 0.32
CA HIS A 77 -2.44 -8.25 -0.04
C HIS A 77 -1.44 -8.61 -1.12
N GLY A 78 -0.60 -7.69 -1.59
CA GLY A 78 0.08 -7.89 -2.87
C GLY A 78 1.51 -7.40 -2.96
N ALA A 79 1.96 -7.34 -4.21
CA ALA A 79 3.31 -7.03 -4.63
C ALA A 79 3.81 -5.69 -4.06
N ALA A 80 2.98 -4.65 -3.96
CA ALA A 80 3.40 -3.37 -3.40
C ALA A 80 3.68 -3.45 -1.88
N GLY A 81 2.96 -4.30 -1.15
CA GLY A 81 3.21 -4.57 0.26
C GLY A 81 4.53 -5.30 0.46
N VAL A 82 4.77 -6.34 -0.35
CA VAL A 82 6.03 -7.09 -0.37
C VAL A 82 7.21 -6.18 -0.75
N ALA A 83 7.05 -5.33 -1.76
CA ALA A 83 8.06 -4.34 -2.14
C ALA A 83 8.39 -3.40 -0.97
N SER A 84 7.38 -2.91 -0.25
CA SER A 84 7.57 -2.06 0.92
C SER A 84 8.34 -2.77 2.04
N ALA A 85 8.05 -4.05 2.30
CA ALA A 85 8.77 -4.86 3.28
C ALA A 85 10.21 -5.14 2.86
N LEU A 86 10.46 -5.52 1.60
CA LEU A 86 11.83 -5.75 1.09
C LEU A 86 12.67 -4.49 1.10
N ARG A 87 12.09 -3.35 0.71
CA ARG A 87 12.70 -2.02 0.83
C ARG A 87 13.08 -1.76 2.28
N HIS A 88 12.17 -2.01 3.22
CA HIS A 88 12.44 -1.80 4.63
C HIS A 88 13.56 -2.71 5.17
N ALA A 89 13.54 -3.99 4.83
CA ALA A 89 14.59 -4.94 5.18
C ALA A 89 15.96 -4.51 4.63
N ALA A 90 16.00 -3.96 3.42
CA ALA A 90 17.23 -3.46 2.81
C ALA A 90 17.84 -2.25 3.55
N GLU A 91 17.01 -1.45 4.23
CA GLU A 91 17.45 -0.26 4.97
C GLU A 91 17.85 -0.56 6.42
N THR A 92 17.31 -1.62 7.01
CA THR A 92 17.36 -1.83 8.47
C THR A 92 18.10 -3.07 8.92
N LEU A 93 18.26 -4.07 8.05
CA LEU A 93 19.01 -5.28 8.39
C LEU A 93 20.48 -5.15 7.97
N ASP A 94 21.39 -5.72 8.76
CA ASP A 94 22.84 -5.66 8.53
C ASP A 94 23.23 -6.22 7.14
N ASP A 95 22.52 -7.24 6.67
CA ASP A 95 22.69 -7.89 5.38
C ASP A 95 21.66 -7.42 4.33
N GLY A 96 21.15 -6.19 4.49
CA GLY A 96 20.06 -5.60 3.72
C GLY A 96 20.27 -5.57 2.20
N GLN A 97 21.53 -5.45 1.74
CA GLN A 97 21.88 -5.43 0.31
C GLN A 97 21.40 -6.69 -0.44
N GLN A 98 21.26 -7.83 0.24
CA GLN A 98 20.83 -9.08 -0.39
C GLN A 98 19.36 -9.02 -0.89
N TYR A 99 18.55 -8.10 -0.35
CA TYR A 99 17.12 -8.00 -0.69
C TYR A 99 16.86 -7.13 -1.92
N LEU A 100 17.83 -6.31 -2.35
CA LEU A 100 17.68 -5.41 -3.49
C LEU A 100 17.34 -6.12 -4.81
N PRO A 101 17.92 -7.30 -5.16
CA PRO A 101 17.53 -8.01 -6.38
C PRO A 101 16.04 -8.42 -6.38
N ALA A 102 15.51 -8.89 -5.25
CA ALA A 102 14.09 -9.24 -5.13
C ALA A 102 13.21 -7.98 -5.23
N LEU A 103 13.60 -6.90 -4.57
CA LEU A 103 12.92 -5.60 -4.67
C LEU A 103 12.84 -5.10 -6.12
N ARG A 104 13.96 -5.19 -6.88
CA ARG A 104 13.96 -4.81 -8.30
C ARG A 104 12.97 -5.63 -9.13
N ARG A 105 12.88 -6.94 -8.91
CA ARG A 105 11.94 -7.81 -9.66
C ARG A 105 10.48 -7.46 -9.39
N VAL A 106 10.11 -7.30 -8.12
CA VAL A 106 8.72 -6.94 -7.78
C VAL A 106 8.35 -5.54 -8.29
N CYS A 107 9.28 -4.58 -8.25
CA CYS A 107 9.07 -3.26 -8.83
C CYS A 107 8.97 -3.29 -10.35
N ALA A 108 9.83 -4.05 -11.05
CA ALA A 108 9.77 -4.22 -12.49
C ALA A 108 8.42 -4.84 -12.92
N TRP A 109 7.93 -5.84 -12.18
CA TRP A 109 6.61 -6.40 -12.44
C TRP A 109 5.48 -5.39 -12.21
N LEU A 110 5.54 -4.58 -11.14
CA LEU A 110 4.58 -3.51 -10.89
C LEU A 110 4.59 -2.44 -11.99
N LEU A 111 5.78 -2.09 -12.53
CA LEU A 111 5.91 -1.19 -13.68
C LEU A 111 5.14 -1.74 -14.89
N GLU A 112 5.30 -3.03 -15.19
CA GLU A 112 4.59 -3.69 -16.28
C GLU A 112 3.06 -3.74 -16.08
N GLN A 113 2.60 -3.71 -14.83
CA GLN A 113 1.16 -3.74 -14.52
C GLN A 113 0.50 -2.36 -14.59
N ALA A 114 1.27 -1.27 -14.56
CA ALA A 114 0.73 0.08 -14.61
C ALA A 114 0.04 0.36 -15.96
N TYR A 115 -1.02 1.16 -15.93
CA TYR A 115 -1.71 1.62 -17.14
C TYR A 115 -2.33 3.00 -16.96
N LEU A 116 -2.52 3.69 -18.08
CA LEU A 116 -3.22 4.97 -18.14
C LEU A 116 -4.70 4.74 -18.48
N THR A 117 -5.58 5.35 -17.72
CA THR A 117 -7.03 5.36 -17.98
C THR A 117 -7.43 6.51 -18.91
N ASP A 118 -8.65 6.46 -19.43
CA ASP A 118 -9.20 7.45 -20.35
C ASP A 118 -9.37 8.83 -19.69
N ASP A 119 -9.58 8.90 -18.37
CA ASP A 119 -9.62 10.13 -17.57
C ASP A 119 -8.23 10.62 -17.13
N GLY A 120 -7.15 9.94 -17.54
CA GLY A 120 -5.78 10.37 -17.34
C GLY A 120 -5.15 9.97 -16.00
N LEU A 121 -5.74 8.99 -15.30
CA LEU A 121 -5.19 8.37 -14.10
C LEU A 121 -4.20 7.26 -14.47
N VAL A 122 -3.00 7.31 -13.90
CA VAL A 122 -2.05 6.19 -13.93
C VAL A 122 -2.34 5.30 -12.73
N THR A 123 -2.71 4.05 -12.98
CA THR A 123 -3.18 3.13 -11.94
C THR A 123 -2.74 1.69 -12.19
N TRP A 124 -3.12 0.80 -11.26
CA TRP A 124 -2.87 -0.62 -11.29
C TRP A 124 -4.19 -1.38 -11.18
N PRO A 125 -4.35 -2.50 -11.93
CA PRO A 125 -5.47 -3.39 -11.72
C PRO A 125 -5.32 -4.06 -10.35
N PRO A 126 -6.39 -4.55 -9.71
CA PRO A 126 -6.28 -5.20 -8.39
C PRO A 126 -5.37 -6.44 -8.38
N VAL A 127 -5.18 -7.05 -9.55
CA VAL A 127 -4.33 -8.22 -9.80
C VAL A 127 -3.67 -8.08 -11.16
N GLY A 128 -2.52 -8.73 -11.35
CA GLY A 128 -1.79 -8.73 -12.61
C GLY A 128 -2.66 -9.04 -13.82
N ARG A 129 -2.31 -8.43 -14.96
CA ARG A 129 -3.06 -8.54 -16.21
C ARG A 129 -2.87 -9.89 -16.90
N ASP A 130 -1.80 -10.62 -16.58
CA ASP A 130 -1.44 -11.91 -17.19
C ASP A 130 -1.55 -11.88 -18.74
N GLY A 131 -1.08 -10.78 -19.35
CA GLY A 131 -1.11 -10.56 -20.80
C GLY A 131 -2.38 -9.91 -21.36
N ALA A 132 -3.41 -9.68 -20.54
CA ALA A 132 -4.61 -8.97 -20.96
C ALA A 132 -4.35 -7.47 -21.23
N PRO A 133 -5.07 -6.86 -22.20
CA PRO A 133 -5.01 -5.42 -22.42
C PRO A 133 -5.57 -4.66 -21.21
N ALA A 134 -5.15 -3.40 -21.05
CA ALA A 134 -5.75 -2.51 -20.07
C ALA A 134 -7.21 -2.18 -20.47
N THR A 135 -8.09 -2.02 -19.48
CA THR A 135 -9.54 -1.82 -19.68
C THR A 135 -9.94 -0.38 -20.03
N GLY A 136 -8.98 0.55 -20.13
CA GLY A 136 -9.21 2.00 -20.28
C GLY A 136 -9.81 2.68 -19.04
N HIS A 137 -10.35 1.92 -18.10
CA HIS A 137 -11.03 2.40 -16.91
C HIS A 137 -10.32 1.90 -15.65
N ALA A 138 -10.30 2.72 -14.60
CA ALA A 138 -9.80 2.32 -13.29
C ALA A 138 -10.77 1.34 -12.61
N ASP A 139 -10.24 0.44 -11.78
CA ASP A 139 -11.06 -0.11 -10.71
C ASP A 139 -11.47 1.04 -9.78
N ARG A 140 -12.71 1.03 -9.28
CA ARG A 140 -13.21 2.09 -8.40
C ARG A 140 -12.37 2.24 -7.14
N ARG A 141 -11.72 1.17 -6.67
CA ARG A 141 -10.89 1.22 -5.47
C ARG A 141 -9.52 1.83 -5.77
N GLN A 142 -9.39 3.13 -5.49
CA GLN A 142 -8.12 3.86 -5.49
C GLN A 142 -7.81 4.35 -4.07
N ALA A 143 -7.06 3.55 -3.32
CA ALA A 143 -6.79 3.83 -1.91
C ALA A 143 -5.40 3.33 -1.46
N TRP A 144 -5.15 3.35 -0.15
CA TRP A 144 -3.90 2.85 0.40
C TRP A 144 -3.72 1.34 0.17
N CYS A 145 -4.73 0.51 0.45
CA CYS A 145 -4.57 -0.95 0.35
C CYS A 145 -4.51 -1.49 -1.09
N TYR A 146 -5.15 -0.80 -2.04
CA TYR A 146 -5.23 -1.16 -3.47
C TYR A 146 -5.30 0.09 -4.35
N GLY A 147 -4.73 -0.01 -5.55
CA GLY A 147 -4.76 1.07 -6.53
C GLY A 147 -3.69 2.13 -6.30
N THR A 148 -3.92 3.31 -6.86
CA THR A 148 -2.86 4.31 -7.08
C THR A 148 -2.15 4.78 -5.81
N PRO A 149 -2.83 5.25 -4.74
CA PRO A 149 -2.14 5.89 -3.62
C PRO A 149 -1.06 5.00 -2.97
N GLY A 150 -1.42 3.77 -2.61
CA GLY A 150 -0.49 2.86 -1.95
C GLY A 150 0.63 2.36 -2.87
N VAL A 151 0.30 1.98 -4.12
CA VAL A 151 1.29 1.44 -5.06
C VAL A 151 2.27 2.53 -5.50
N ALA A 152 1.78 3.75 -5.76
CA ALA A 152 2.62 4.89 -6.09
C ALA A 152 3.64 5.20 -5.01
N TRP A 153 3.22 5.18 -3.73
CA TRP A 153 4.13 5.39 -2.60
C TRP A 153 5.19 4.27 -2.50
N ALA A 154 4.77 3.01 -2.65
CA ALA A 154 5.68 1.87 -2.60
C ALA A 154 6.77 1.98 -3.70
N LEU A 155 6.41 2.37 -4.92
CA LEU A 155 7.36 2.57 -6.03
C LEU A 155 8.29 3.75 -5.80
N LEU A 156 7.78 4.88 -5.31
CA LEU A 156 8.60 6.06 -4.99
C LEU A 156 9.71 5.70 -3.97
N GLU A 157 9.34 5.05 -2.87
CA GLU A 157 10.30 4.69 -1.82
C GLU A 157 11.23 3.55 -2.24
N ALA A 158 10.74 2.58 -3.02
CA ALA A 158 11.61 1.56 -3.62
C ALA A 158 12.63 2.20 -4.56
N GLY A 159 12.21 3.14 -5.41
CA GLY A 159 13.09 3.88 -6.31
C GLY A 159 14.15 4.69 -5.57
N ARG A 160 13.82 5.25 -4.39
CA ARG A 160 14.82 5.90 -3.53
C ARG A 160 15.92 4.94 -3.08
N VAL A 161 15.55 3.75 -2.58
CA VAL A 161 16.51 2.76 -2.07
C VAL A 161 17.29 2.07 -3.19
N LEU A 162 16.66 1.88 -4.35
CA LEU A 162 17.28 1.28 -5.52
C LEU A 162 18.13 2.26 -6.35
N HIS A 163 18.04 3.57 -6.04
CA HIS A 163 18.56 4.66 -6.89
C HIS A 163 18.03 4.61 -8.33
N ASP A 164 16.74 4.30 -8.46
CA ASP A 164 16.04 4.14 -9.73
C ASP A 164 15.12 5.37 -9.98
N PRO A 165 15.49 6.27 -10.91
CA PRO A 165 14.72 7.46 -11.20
C PRO A 165 13.39 7.17 -11.92
N ASP A 166 13.27 6.06 -12.63
CA ASP A 166 12.06 5.72 -13.37
C ASP A 166 10.95 5.29 -12.41
N LEU A 167 11.31 4.50 -11.37
CA LEU A 167 10.39 4.15 -10.28
C LEU A 167 9.89 5.40 -9.53
N ARG A 168 10.81 6.34 -9.26
CA ARG A 168 10.46 7.60 -8.57
C ARG A 168 9.53 8.46 -9.42
N THR A 169 9.85 8.59 -10.71
CA THR A 169 9.05 9.35 -11.68
C THR A 169 7.64 8.77 -11.77
N LEU A 170 7.51 7.46 -12.00
CA LEU A 170 6.19 6.84 -12.10
C LEU A 170 5.39 6.99 -10.81
N GLY A 171 6.01 6.77 -9.64
CA GLY A 171 5.33 6.94 -8.35
C GLY A 171 4.79 8.36 -8.16
N THR A 172 5.60 9.38 -8.47
CA THR A 172 5.17 10.78 -8.39
C THR A 172 4.10 11.12 -9.43
N GLU A 173 4.26 10.69 -10.68
CA GLU A 173 3.28 10.94 -11.75
C GLU A 173 1.94 10.27 -11.47
N ALA A 174 1.96 9.05 -10.94
CA ALA A 174 0.76 8.32 -10.56
C ALA A 174 0.00 9.04 -9.45
N MET A 175 0.69 9.43 -8.37
CA MET A 175 0.04 10.21 -7.31
C MET A 175 -0.45 11.58 -7.81
N ALA A 176 0.31 12.26 -8.67
CA ALA A 176 -0.12 13.52 -9.26
C ALA A 176 -1.36 13.35 -10.15
N SER A 177 -1.46 12.25 -10.91
CA SER A 177 -2.63 11.92 -11.72
C SER A 177 -3.85 11.65 -10.86
N PHE A 178 -3.68 10.90 -9.76
CA PHE A 178 -4.73 10.68 -8.77
C PHE A 178 -5.23 11.97 -8.15
N CYS A 179 -4.33 12.88 -7.75
CA CYS A 179 -4.72 14.18 -7.22
C CYS A 179 -5.55 15.02 -8.22
N ARG A 180 -5.29 14.89 -9.53
CA ARG A 180 -6.05 15.63 -10.58
C ARG A 180 -7.46 15.08 -10.76
N VAL A 181 -7.64 13.77 -10.70
CA VAL A 181 -8.94 13.12 -10.93
C VAL A 181 -9.70 12.83 -9.63
N PHE A 182 -9.11 13.14 -8.47
CA PHE A 182 -9.70 12.81 -7.18
C PHE A 182 -11.07 13.48 -7.00
N ASP A 183 -12.08 12.63 -6.90
CA ASP A 183 -13.45 12.96 -6.57
C ASP A 183 -13.86 12.21 -5.29
N PRO A 184 -14.22 12.89 -4.20
CA PRO A 184 -14.62 12.23 -2.95
C PRO A 184 -15.86 11.34 -3.10
N ASP A 185 -16.81 11.69 -3.97
CA ASP A 185 -18.04 10.93 -4.16
C ASP A 185 -17.74 9.60 -4.89
N LEU A 186 -16.77 9.63 -5.81
CA LEU A 186 -16.31 8.43 -6.51
C LEU A 186 -15.38 7.55 -5.65
N HIS A 187 -14.43 8.17 -4.97
CA HIS A 187 -13.30 7.46 -4.34
C HIS A 187 -13.51 7.12 -2.86
N LEU A 188 -14.45 7.78 -2.16
CA LEU A 188 -14.71 7.55 -0.74
C LEU A 188 -16.10 6.93 -0.49
N GLU A 189 -17.15 7.38 -1.18
CA GLU A 189 -18.53 6.96 -0.86
C GLU A 189 -18.90 5.55 -1.35
N ALA A 190 -18.12 4.95 -2.24
CA ALA A 190 -18.38 3.61 -2.79
C ALA A 190 -18.44 2.48 -1.74
N HIS A 191 -18.09 2.78 -0.48
CA HIS A 191 -17.92 1.83 0.61
C HIS A 191 -18.85 2.12 1.83
N GLY A 192 -19.73 3.13 1.73
CA GLY A 192 -20.58 3.57 2.84
C GLY A 192 -19.84 4.49 3.83
N SER A 193 -20.58 5.12 4.76
CA SER A 193 -20.04 6.24 5.55
C SER A 193 -18.87 5.86 6.47
N ALA A 194 -18.86 4.66 7.04
CA ALA A 194 -17.77 4.23 7.92
C ALA A 194 -16.50 3.84 7.15
N GLU A 195 -16.62 3.00 6.13
CA GLU A 195 -15.48 2.54 5.32
C GLU A 195 -14.87 3.70 4.52
N GLY A 196 -15.70 4.65 4.05
CA GLY A 196 -15.26 5.85 3.35
C GLY A 196 -14.38 6.79 4.19
N LEU A 197 -14.42 6.68 5.53
CA LEU A 197 -13.56 7.46 6.43
C LEU A 197 -12.27 6.72 6.81
N ALA A 198 -12.25 5.40 6.67
CA ALA A 198 -11.25 4.50 7.25
C ALA A 198 -9.82 4.64 6.66
N VAL A 199 -8.85 4.00 7.31
CA VAL A 199 -7.45 3.97 6.85
C VAL A 199 -7.25 2.99 5.70
N CYS A 200 -7.90 1.83 5.73
CA CYS A 200 -7.66 0.78 4.74
C CYS A 200 -7.97 1.25 3.31
N HIS A 201 -9.14 1.85 3.12
CA HIS A 201 -9.62 2.27 1.80
C HIS A 201 -10.53 3.51 1.82
N GLY A 202 -10.30 4.43 2.77
CA GLY A 202 -11.08 5.65 2.93
C GLY A 202 -10.22 6.90 3.06
N ALA A 203 -10.86 7.99 3.49
CA ALA A 203 -10.29 9.33 3.54
C ALA A 203 -9.04 9.41 4.41
N ALA A 204 -8.99 8.69 5.53
CA ALA A 204 -7.80 8.67 6.38
C ALA A 204 -6.61 8.01 5.67
N GLY A 205 -6.80 6.88 4.99
CA GLY A 205 -5.71 6.23 4.25
C GLY A 205 -5.14 7.14 3.17
N THR A 206 -6.02 7.76 2.39
CA THR A 206 -5.64 8.71 1.35
C THR A 206 -4.96 9.95 1.93
N LEU A 207 -5.41 10.44 3.10
CA LEU A 207 -4.78 11.55 3.81
C LEU A 207 -3.35 11.20 4.22
N ALA A 208 -3.13 10.00 4.76
CA ALA A 208 -1.82 9.54 5.19
C ALA A 208 -0.82 9.49 4.02
N VAL A 209 -1.24 8.92 2.88
CA VAL A 209 -0.44 8.87 1.66
C VAL A 209 -0.17 10.28 1.11
N ALA A 210 -1.19 11.14 1.06
CA ALA A 210 -1.04 12.52 0.60
C ALA A 210 -0.07 13.33 1.49
N ASP A 211 -0.11 13.15 2.82
CA ASP A 211 0.88 13.73 3.75
C ASP A 211 2.28 13.23 3.45
N ALA A 212 2.45 11.93 3.20
CA ALA A 212 3.75 11.35 2.86
C ALA A 212 4.33 11.95 1.57
N PHE A 213 3.54 12.05 0.50
CA PHE A 213 3.96 12.68 -0.77
C PHE A 213 4.24 14.18 -0.63
N ALA A 214 3.40 14.91 0.10
CA ALA A 214 3.60 16.34 0.34
C ALA A 214 4.91 16.62 1.08
N ARG A 215 5.32 15.73 1.99
CA ARG A 215 6.51 15.92 2.84
C ARG A 215 7.80 15.38 2.25
N HIS A 216 7.74 14.26 1.54
CA HIS A 216 8.94 13.52 1.10
C HIS A 216 9.16 13.58 -0.41
N ALA A 217 8.19 14.04 -1.19
CA ALA A 217 8.29 14.20 -2.64
C ALA A 217 8.01 15.63 -3.13
N ASP A 218 7.78 16.58 -2.20
CA ASP A 218 7.45 17.98 -2.49
C ASP A 218 6.33 18.14 -3.54
N LEU A 219 5.33 17.24 -3.49
CA LEU A 219 4.22 17.25 -4.45
C LEU A 219 3.11 18.19 -3.98
N ASP A 220 3.07 19.40 -4.53
CA ASP A 220 2.07 20.43 -4.18
C ASP A 220 0.62 19.95 -4.30
N ALA A 221 0.30 19.18 -5.34
CA ALA A 221 -1.04 18.61 -5.52
C ALA A 221 -1.44 17.68 -4.35
N ALA A 222 -0.48 16.95 -3.78
CA ALA A 222 -0.72 16.12 -2.59
C ALA A 222 -0.91 16.97 -1.34
N ALA A 223 -0.23 18.12 -1.21
CA ALA A 223 -0.46 19.06 -0.11
C ALA A 223 -1.89 19.65 -0.14
N VAL A 224 -2.40 19.95 -1.34
CA VAL A 224 -3.79 20.40 -1.55
C VAL A 224 -4.77 19.28 -1.18
N LEU A 225 -4.54 18.05 -1.68
CA LEU A 225 -5.38 16.90 -1.36
C LEU A 225 -5.41 16.60 0.14
N ARG A 226 -4.24 16.62 0.80
CA ARG A 226 -4.10 16.50 2.26
C ARG A 226 -4.97 17.50 3.01
N ALA A 227 -4.94 18.78 2.62
CA ALA A 227 -5.76 19.82 3.26
C ALA A 227 -7.27 19.56 3.04
N SER A 228 -7.66 19.16 1.83
CA SER A 228 -9.05 18.82 1.49
C SER A 228 -9.57 17.63 2.31
N LEU A 229 -8.78 16.55 2.43
CA LEU A 229 -9.15 15.36 3.19
C LEU A 229 -9.21 15.61 4.70
N LEU A 230 -8.30 16.42 5.23
CA LEU A 230 -8.37 16.83 6.64
C LEU A 230 -9.65 17.62 6.93
N ALA A 231 -10.03 18.54 6.04
CA ALA A 231 -11.29 19.27 6.14
C ALA A 231 -12.52 18.34 5.97
N HIS A 232 -12.45 17.36 5.07
CA HIS A 232 -13.50 16.35 4.88
C HIS A 232 -13.71 15.54 6.16
N LEU A 233 -12.65 14.99 6.75
CA LEU A 233 -12.74 14.23 8.01
C LEU A 233 -13.25 15.09 9.17
N ALA A 234 -12.85 16.37 9.23
CA ALA A 234 -13.36 17.30 10.25
C ALA A 234 -14.87 17.57 10.10
N ARG A 235 -15.39 17.66 8.86
CA ARG A 235 -16.83 17.81 8.62
C ARG A 235 -17.63 16.57 9.03
N HIS A 236 -17.03 15.38 8.93
CA HIS A 236 -17.64 14.11 9.30
C HIS A 236 -17.24 13.64 10.71
N ALA A 237 -16.88 14.57 11.61
CA ALA A 237 -16.43 14.23 12.96
C ALA A 237 -17.52 13.51 13.78
N ASP A 238 -18.81 13.77 13.51
CA ASP A 238 -19.92 13.02 14.12
C ASP A 238 -19.98 11.58 13.64
N ASP A 239 -19.72 11.32 12.36
CA ASP A 239 -19.65 9.95 11.82
C ASP A 239 -18.45 9.20 12.40
N VAL A 240 -17.29 9.86 12.55
CA VAL A 240 -16.12 9.28 13.23
C VAL A 240 -16.47 8.92 14.68
N ARG A 241 -17.22 9.78 15.39
CA ARG A 241 -17.72 9.47 16.74
C ARG A 241 -18.69 8.28 16.74
N ALA A 242 -19.55 8.17 15.73
CA ALA A 242 -20.45 7.03 15.60
C ALA A 242 -19.69 5.72 15.36
N VAL A 243 -18.66 5.73 14.49
CA VAL A 243 -17.77 4.58 14.27
C VAL A 243 -17.04 4.20 15.56
N ALA A 244 -16.58 5.18 16.35
CA ALA A 244 -15.89 4.92 17.61
C ALA A 244 -16.74 4.11 18.64
N ALA A 245 -18.07 4.12 18.50
CA ALA A 245 -18.96 3.34 19.36
C ALA A 245 -18.93 1.82 19.04
N THR A 246 -18.50 1.42 17.84
CA THR A 246 -18.56 0.03 17.37
C THR A 246 -17.21 -0.52 16.89
N ASP A 247 -16.31 0.34 16.41
CA ASP A 247 -15.00 -0.04 15.88
C ASP A 247 -13.91 1.00 16.24
N MET A 248 -12.97 0.57 17.07
CA MET A 248 -11.79 1.34 17.48
C MET A 248 -10.49 0.76 16.90
N THR A 249 -10.55 -0.13 15.91
CA THR A 249 -9.37 -0.69 15.25
C THR A 249 -8.67 0.35 14.37
N THR A 250 -7.41 0.07 14.02
CA THR A 250 -6.57 1.02 13.26
C THR A 250 -6.95 1.10 11.78
N LEU A 251 -7.33 -0.01 11.13
CA LEU A 251 -7.54 -0.02 9.69
C LEU A 251 -8.94 0.39 9.28
N THR A 252 -9.95 0.02 10.06
CA THR A 252 -11.37 0.27 9.75
C THR A 252 -12.06 1.18 10.77
N GLY A 253 -11.54 1.23 12.00
CA GLY A 253 -12.15 1.96 13.11
C GLY A 253 -11.68 3.40 13.27
N ALA A 254 -12.30 4.09 14.23
CA ALA A 254 -12.10 5.51 14.47
C ALA A 254 -10.70 5.86 14.99
N SER A 255 -9.99 4.93 15.63
CA SER A 255 -8.66 5.21 16.17
C SER A 255 -7.64 5.51 15.07
N GLY A 256 -7.68 4.77 13.95
CA GLY A 256 -6.83 5.03 12.79
C GLY A 256 -7.15 6.34 12.09
N VAL A 257 -8.44 6.68 12.00
CA VAL A 257 -8.89 7.95 11.42
C VAL A 257 -8.32 9.11 12.23
N VAL A 258 -8.53 9.10 13.55
CA VAL A 258 -8.05 10.17 14.44
C VAL A 258 -6.52 10.22 14.48
N ALA A 259 -5.83 9.07 14.56
CA ALA A 259 -4.37 9.01 14.54
C ALA A 259 -3.80 9.66 13.27
N THR A 260 -4.38 9.36 12.11
CA THR A 260 -3.97 9.97 10.84
C THR A 260 -4.19 11.49 10.83
N MET A 261 -5.35 11.96 11.30
CA MET A 261 -5.62 13.39 11.39
C MET A 261 -4.61 14.11 12.28
N LEU A 262 -4.22 13.50 13.41
CA LEU A 262 -3.21 14.03 14.33
C LEU A 262 -1.81 14.04 13.68
N VAL A 263 -1.43 12.97 12.98
CA VAL A 263 -0.15 12.88 12.24
C VAL A 263 -0.05 13.99 11.20
N ALA A 264 -1.10 14.17 10.39
CA ALA A 264 -1.15 15.25 9.42
C ALA A 264 -0.96 16.61 10.09
N GLN A 265 -1.42 16.78 11.33
CA GLN A 265 -1.27 18.02 12.12
C GLN A 265 0.02 18.11 12.95
N GLY A 266 0.96 17.18 12.78
CA GLY A 266 2.29 17.25 13.39
C GLY A 266 2.51 16.34 14.60
N ALA A 267 1.59 15.41 14.89
CA ALA A 267 1.82 14.39 15.90
C ALA A 267 2.95 13.40 15.52
N ALA A 268 3.34 12.55 16.47
CA ALA A 268 4.37 11.53 16.30
C ALA A 268 4.03 10.55 15.16
N ARG A 269 5.04 10.17 14.39
CA ARG A 269 4.92 9.35 13.17
C ARG A 269 5.43 7.92 13.32
N ASP A 270 5.81 7.52 14.53
CA ASP A 270 6.49 6.23 14.78
C ASP A 270 5.68 4.99 14.36
N HIS A 271 4.36 5.14 14.20
CA HIS A 271 3.46 4.07 13.76
C HIS A 271 3.28 4.01 12.23
N LEU A 272 3.66 5.05 11.48
CA LEU A 272 3.49 5.11 10.02
C LEU A 272 4.15 3.96 9.23
N PRO A 273 5.30 3.40 9.66
CA PRO A 273 5.88 2.24 8.97
C PRO A 273 4.95 1.03 8.89
N GLN A 274 4.02 0.86 9.84
CA GLN A 274 3.00 -0.20 9.80
C GLN A 274 1.99 -0.01 8.65
N LEU A 275 1.87 1.22 8.16
CA LEU A 275 1.11 1.58 6.97
C LEU A 275 2.01 1.73 5.74
N THR A 276 3.25 1.24 5.77
CA THR A 276 4.28 1.42 4.73
C THR A 276 4.78 2.86 4.53
N LEU A 277 4.36 3.81 5.39
CA LEU A 277 4.64 5.26 5.29
C LEU A 277 5.79 5.72 6.21
N ARG A 278 6.18 7.01 6.11
CA ARG A 278 7.26 7.65 6.89
C ARG A 278 6.87 9.01 7.46
#